data_AF-A0A9C8ZGC1-F1
#
_entry.id   AF-A0A9C8ZGC1-F1
#
_cell.length_a   1.000
_cell.length_b   1.000
_cell.length_c   1.000
_cell.angle_alpha   90.00
_cell.angle_beta   90.00
_cell.angle_gamma   90.00
#
_symmetry.space_group_name_H-M   'P 1'
#
loop_
_entity.id
_entity.type
_entity.pdbx_description
1 polymer ?
#
loop_
_entity_poly.entity_id
_entity_poly.type
_entity_poly.pdbx_seq_one_letter_code
_entity_poly.pdbx_strand_id
1 'polypeptide(L)'
;MNDILEKVHEAGLTLKAGCVAPGTLVYTNEGLVTADQAVAERHERILSYDRKTGTFELRRIERHMTTHVPQKENLEIVSNGVSLKTSIKHPVLVYRDGRQQYVRADDVRETDALVHYQLPWAAAGGRALDAWFAGAHLGDGSAYEKAINYRDTRKAWAQKARAFGQRFVFKIRAAEREVVERYAAFFQSFCGSHARVVSTATANGTAVWDYCVASFEASRAVELIDNQVGKKTATLSVPAWIARHPEKFFLPFLAGLIDTDGTVDVEHASATIAMRNHRFAEELKTLLGLFGVHGGITLRKAREHNYAGRRVRDSGGAMLKISDSAFLKVVAQYMADSGKRQRIEAHATQAGQYDRYVMSNALQQALQREAQSLSHAEKQRLGFYHAYHQNRVVSRIWLDRWQQRFPGLRSLIDFVRTLRPVDAINHTLDIAETFFDFTVEKHNNYLAGNNGLMVIHNCGIGYEFSTLRPKGAFVAGAGAYTSGPLSFMDIYDKMCFTVSSAGGRRGAQMATFDVGHPDVMDFIRAKREDGRLRQFNLSLLVTQEFIEAVKADADWRLAFPVSEQEIEIDNIDVNDPEQVVWREWPTHRGYV
;
A
#
# COMPACT_ATOMS: atom_id res chain seq x y z
N MET A 1 0.28 42.90 8.96
CA MET A 1 -0.60 42.62 7.80
C MET A 1 -0.04 41.51 6.92
N ASN A 2 1.25 41.53 6.57
CA ASN A 2 1.91 40.44 5.81
C ASN A 2 1.85 39.07 6.52
N ASP A 3 2.11 38.99 7.82
CA ASP A 3 2.05 37.73 8.60
C ASP A 3 0.63 37.12 8.65
N ILE A 4 -0.42 37.94 8.64
CA ILE A 4 -1.81 37.45 8.64
C ILE A 4 -2.20 36.93 7.25
N LEU A 5 -1.81 37.63 6.17
CA LEU A 5 -2.07 37.16 4.81
C LEU A 5 -1.24 35.92 4.47
N GLU A 6 -0.02 35.82 4.99
CA GLU A 6 0.84 34.64 4.88
C GLU A 6 0.27 33.47 5.69
N LYS A 7 -0.20 33.68 6.93
CA LYS A 7 -0.93 32.67 7.71
C LYS A 7 -2.27 32.27 7.11
N VAL A 8 -3.00 33.18 6.45
CA VAL A 8 -4.24 32.86 5.72
C VAL A 8 -3.94 32.11 4.42
N HIS A 9 -2.83 32.43 3.75
CA HIS A 9 -2.33 31.68 2.60
C HIS A 9 -1.84 30.29 3.01
N GLU A 10 -1.08 30.18 4.11
CA GLU A 10 -0.70 28.92 4.74
C GLU A 10 -1.92 28.16 5.25
N ALA A 11 -2.96 28.80 5.79
CA ALA A 11 -4.24 28.18 6.17
C ALA A 11 -4.99 27.65 4.94
N GLY A 12 -4.97 28.38 3.82
CA GLY A 12 -5.48 27.95 2.51
C GLY A 12 -4.67 26.81 1.88
N LEU A 13 -3.37 26.75 2.14
CA LEU A 13 -2.47 25.67 1.72
C LEU A 13 -2.47 24.49 2.70
N THR A 14 -2.78 24.67 3.99
CA THR A 14 -2.91 23.62 5.00
C THR A 14 -4.31 23.01 5.01
N LEU A 15 -5.31 23.69 4.40
CA LEU A 15 -6.57 23.09 3.91
C LEU A 15 -6.35 21.94 2.90
N LYS A 16 -5.15 21.82 2.34
CA LYS A 16 -4.71 20.68 1.55
C LYS A 16 -4.29 19.54 2.47
N ALA A 17 -5.33 18.82 2.86
CA ALA A 17 -5.28 17.58 3.60
C ALA A 17 -4.27 16.59 2.95
N GLY A 18 -3.50 15.89 3.78
CA GLY A 18 -2.51 14.92 3.33
C GLY A 18 -3.06 13.90 2.33
N CYS A 19 -2.19 13.50 1.41
CA CYS A 19 -2.55 12.80 0.17
C CYS A 19 -1.42 11.85 -0.25
N VAL A 20 -1.67 10.95 -1.20
CA VAL A 20 -0.69 9.98 -1.71
C VAL A 20 -0.15 10.37 -3.09
N ALA A 21 1.09 10.00 -3.36
CA ALA A 21 1.78 10.33 -4.61
C ALA A 21 1.11 9.68 -5.84
N PRO A 22 1.27 10.24 -7.06
CA PRO A 22 0.83 9.60 -8.29
C PRO A 22 1.49 8.22 -8.45
N GLY A 23 0.77 7.27 -9.04
CA GLY A 23 1.23 5.89 -9.20
C GLY A 23 1.14 5.03 -7.93
N THR A 24 0.70 5.59 -6.80
CA THR A 24 0.40 4.81 -5.58
C THR A 24 -0.79 3.90 -5.87
N LEU A 25 -0.65 2.59 -5.62
CA LEU A 25 -1.75 1.65 -5.87
C LEU A 25 -2.79 1.74 -4.76
N VAL A 26 -4.06 1.63 -5.15
CA VAL A 26 -5.24 1.52 -4.30
C VAL A 26 -6.13 0.39 -4.82
N TYR A 27 -6.93 -0.21 -3.95
CA TYR A 27 -7.84 -1.30 -4.33
C TYR A 27 -9.28 -0.81 -4.36
N THR A 28 -9.94 -0.89 -5.51
CA THR A 28 -11.29 -0.33 -5.75
C THR A 28 -12.28 -1.40 -6.23
N ASN A 29 -13.54 -1.02 -6.50
CA ASN A 29 -14.50 -1.91 -7.17
C ASN A 29 -14.03 -2.35 -8.57
N GLU A 30 -13.18 -1.57 -9.24
CA GLU A 30 -12.57 -1.91 -10.53
C GLU A 30 -11.28 -2.72 -10.39
N GLY A 31 -10.91 -3.13 -9.18
CA GLY A 31 -9.66 -3.83 -8.89
C GLY A 31 -8.53 -2.90 -8.45
N LEU A 32 -7.29 -3.37 -8.60
CA LEU A 32 -6.08 -2.64 -8.26
C LEU A 32 -5.74 -1.62 -9.34
N VAL A 33 -5.71 -0.34 -8.98
CA VAL A 33 -5.44 0.78 -9.88
C VAL A 33 -4.55 1.80 -9.18
N THR A 34 -4.03 2.77 -9.92
CA THR A 34 -3.33 3.91 -9.30
C THR A 34 -4.34 4.89 -8.69
N ALA A 35 -3.92 5.63 -7.67
CA ALA A 35 -4.75 6.64 -7.02
C ALA A 35 -5.19 7.73 -8.01
N ASP A 36 -4.30 8.15 -8.92
CA ASP A 36 -4.60 9.07 -10.01
C ASP A 36 -5.68 8.52 -10.95
N GLN A 37 -5.59 7.24 -11.34
CA GLN A 37 -6.62 6.60 -12.16
C GLN A 37 -7.96 6.57 -11.44
N ALA A 38 -8.00 6.14 -10.18
CA ALA A 38 -9.25 6.08 -9.41
C ALA A 38 -9.92 7.46 -9.27
N VAL A 39 -9.14 8.53 -9.12
CA VAL A 39 -9.63 9.91 -9.12
C VAL A 39 -10.15 10.35 -10.48
N ALA A 40 -9.41 10.09 -11.56
CA ALA A 40 -9.79 10.47 -12.92
C ALA A 40 -11.06 9.73 -13.40
N GLU A 41 -11.15 8.44 -13.12
CA GLU A 41 -12.26 7.56 -13.53
C GLU A 41 -13.44 7.57 -12.53
N ARG A 42 -13.33 8.32 -11.41
CA ARG A 42 -14.39 8.49 -10.39
C ARG A 42 -14.91 7.16 -9.85
N HIS A 43 -14.01 6.27 -9.42
CA HIS A 43 -14.38 4.97 -8.88
C HIS A 43 -15.34 5.08 -7.68
N GLU A 44 -16.30 4.16 -7.59
CA GLU A 44 -17.38 4.30 -6.61
C GLU A 44 -17.01 3.80 -5.22
N ARG A 45 -16.13 2.80 -5.12
CA ARG A 45 -15.79 2.13 -3.86
C ARG A 45 -14.30 1.83 -3.77
N ILE A 46 -13.77 1.91 -2.55
CA ILE A 46 -12.37 1.64 -2.23
C ILE A 46 -12.27 0.73 -1.00
N LEU A 47 -11.20 -0.05 -0.92
CA LEU A 47 -10.95 -0.95 0.20
C LEU A 47 -10.57 -0.13 1.43
N SER A 48 -11.28 -0.39 2.52
CA SER A 48 -11.17 0.27 3.83
C SER A 48 -10.96 -0.76 4.94
N TYR A 49 -10.62 -0.28 6.13
CA TYR A 49 -10.35 -1.10 7.31
C TYR A 49 -11.20 -0.67 8.51
N ASP A 50 -11.98 -1.59 9.06
CA ASP A 50 -12.69 -1.38 10.32
C ASP A 50 -11.77 -1.70 11.50
N ARG A 51 -11.35 -0.67 12.24
CA ARG A 51 -10.47 -0.80 13.42
C ARG A 51 -11.12 -1.56 14.58
N LYS A 52 -12.45 -1.59 14.68
CA LYS A 52 -13.15 -2.25 15.79
C LYS A 52 -13.23 -3.76 15.57
N THR A 53 -13.52 -4.18 14.34
CA THR A 53 -13.67 -5.60 14.00
C THR A 53 -12.39 -6.22 13.44
N GLY A 54 -11.44 -5.40 12.97
CA GLY A 54 -10.22 -5.85 12.30
C GLY A 54 -10.44 -6.32 10.85
N THR A 55 -11.56 -5.94 10.23
CA THR A 55 -11.96 -6.46 8.92
C THR A 55 -11.72 -5.45 7.79
N PHE A 56 -11.32 -5.96 6.63
CA PHE A 56 -11.19 -5.17 5.39
C PHE A 56 -12.45 -5.29 4.54
N GLU A 57 -12.93 -4.17 4.00
CA GLU A 57 -14.18 -4.13 3.24
C GLU A 57 -14.21 -2.98 2.24
N LEU A 58 -14.90 -3.18 1.10
CA LEU A 58 -15.13 -2.10 0.14
C LEU A 58 -16.18 -1.12 0.67
N ARG A 59 -15.83 0.16 0.71
CA ARG A 59 -16.68 1.26 1.17
C ARG A 59 -16.83 2.31 0.08
N ARG A 60 -17.98 2.99 0.07
CA ARG A 60 -18.27 4.04 -0.91
C ARG A 60 -17.28 5.20 -0.79
N ILE A 61 -16.71 5.60 -1.92
CA ILE A 61 -15.98 6.86 -2.06
C ILE A 61 -17.02 7.97 -2.14
N GLU A 62 -17.01 8.86 -1.15
CA GLU A 62 -17.84 10.06 -1.15
C GLU A 62 -17.23 11.16 -2.02
N ARG A 63 -15.89 11.24 -2.06
CA ARG A 63 -15.15 12.27 -2.82
C ARG A 63 -13.79 11.77 -3.29
N HIS A 64 -13.39 12.31 -4.44
CA HIS A 64 -12.07 12.19 -5.02
C HIS A 64 -11.39 13.55 -4.97
N MET A 65 -10.15 13.60 -4.49
CA MET A 65 -9.44 14.84 -4.20
C MET A 65 -8.07 14.85 -4.88
N THR A 66 -7.62 16.05 -5.22
CA THR A 66 -6.29 16.31 -5.76
C THR A 66 -5.69 17.51 -5.04
N THR A 67 -4.43 17.40 -4.67
CA THR A 67 -3.72 18.33 -3.81
C THR A 67 -2.31 18.56 -4.32
N HIS A 68 -1.80 19.78 -4.14
CA HIS A 68 -0.39 20.09 -4.34
C HIS A 68 0.42 19.85 -3.06
N VAL A 69 1.46 19.02 -3.12
CA VAL A 69 2.43 18.74 -2.04
C VAL A 69 3.83 19.11 -2.53
N PRO A 70 4.44 20.18 -1.98
CA PRO A 70 5.79 20.55 -2.37
C PRO A 70 6.80 19.48 -1.97
N GLN A 71 7.93 19.41 -2.66
CA GLN A 71 8.99 18.43 -2.38
C GLN A 71 9.38 18.32 -0.90
N LYS A 72 9.50 19.46 -0.21
CA LYS A 72 9.84 19.54 1.23
C LYS A 72 8.78 18.96 2.18
N GLU A 73 7.56 18.75 1.70
CA GLU A 73 6.43 18.21 2.47
C GLU A 73 6.03 16.79 2.05
N ASN A 74 6.88 16.09 1.30
CA ASN A 74 6.66 14.68 0.98
C ASN A 74 7.68 13.75 1.67
N LEU A 75 7.28 12.50 1.85
CA LEU A 75 8.11 11.44 2.38
C LEU A 75 7.67 10.07 1.83
N GLU A 76 8.53 9.06 2.01
CA GLU A 76 8.28 7.65 1.76
C GLU A 76 8.42 6.89 3.07
N ILE A 77 7.41 6.09 3.41
CA ILE A 77 7.49 5.09 4.49
C ILE A 77 7.63 3.73 3.82
N VAL A 78 8.72 3.03 4.14
CA VAL A 78 8.93 1.65 3.74
C VAL A 78 8.62 0.74 4.93
N SER A 79 7.68 -0.19 4.75
CA SER A 79 7.28 -1.16 5.79
C SER A 79 7.23 -2.56 5.20
N ASN A 80 8.09 -3.46 5.67
CA ASN A 80 8.28 -4.80 5.12
C ASN A 80 8.30 -4.84 3.58
N GLY A 81 9.05 -3.92 2.97
CA GLY A 81 9.17 -3.76 1.51
C GLY A 81 8.01 -3.04 0.79
N VAL A 82 6.91 -2.74 1.48
CA VAL A 82 5.82 -1.90 0.95
C VAL A 82 6.23 -0.44 1.04
N SER A 83 6.11 0.29 -0.07
CA SER A 83 6.42 1.71 -0.16
C SER A 83 5.14 2.53 -0.18
N LEU A 84 4.99 3.45 0.78
CA LEU A 84 3.96 4.48 0.78
C LEU A 84 4.60 5.85 0.61
N LYS A 85 4.37 6.49 -0.55
CA LYS A 85 4.80 7.86 -0.82
C LYS A 85 3.63 8.81 -0.56
N THR A 86 3.81 9.72 0.38
CA THR A 86 2.72 10.53 0.93
C THR A 86 3.22 11.88 1.41
N SER A 87 2.30 12.82 1.66
CA SER A 87 2.65 14.07 2.34
C SER A 87 2.99 13.82 3.81
N ILE A 88 3.86 14.63 4.41
CA ILE A 88 4.22 14.53 5.83
C ILE A 88 3.00 14.62 6.77
N LYS A 89 1.92 15.28 6.37
CA LYS A 89 0.70 15.49 7.18
C LYS A 89 -0.30 14.33 7.07
N HIS A 90 -0.08 13.35 6.20
CA HIS A 90 -1.06 12.29 5.96
C HIS A 90 -1.17 11.37 7.18
N PRO A 91 -2.38 11.11 7.73
CA PRO A 91 -2.49 10.21 8.85
C PRO A 91 -2.32 8.73 8.44
N VAL A 92 -1.37 8.05 9.07
CA VAL A 92 -1.08 6.62 8.86
C VAL A 92 -1.50 5.83 10.09
N LEU A 93 -2.12 4.66 9.89
CA LEU A 93 -2.53 3.79 11.01
C LEU A 93 -1.31 3.00 11.52
N VAL A 94 -0.84 3.35 12.71
CA VAL A 94 0.25 2.65 13.39
C VAL A 94 -0.28 1.80 14.54
N TYR A 95 0.40 0.68 14.82
CA TYR A 95 0.33 -0.03 16.08
C TYR A 95 1.53 0.38 16.93
N ARG A 96 1.25 1.11 18.01
CA ARG A 96 2.24 1.66 18.94
C ARG A 96 1.73 1.46 20.36
N ASP A 97 2.61 1.05 21.27
CA ASP A 97 2.31 0.89 22.70
C ASP A 97 1.06 0.03 22.98
N GLY A 98 0.91 -1.07 22.23
CA GLY A 98 -0.18 -2.02 22.42
C GLY A 98 -1.51 -1.66 21.75
N ARG A 99 -1.62 -0.51 21.07
CA ARG A 99 -2.88 -0.02 20.47
C ARG A 99 -2.71 0.49 19.04
N GLN A 100 -3.78 0.41 18.25
CA GLN A 100 -3.86 1.06 16.94
C GLN A 100 -4.21 2.54 17.10
N GLN A 101 -3.46 3.45 16.50
CA GLN A 101 -3.74 4.89 16.49
C GLN A 101 -3.28 5.53 15.18
N TYR A 102 -3.92 6.62 14.78
CA TYR A 102 -3.46 7.42 13.65
C TYR A 102 -2.40 8.41 14.14
N VAL A 103 -1.31 8.50 13.40
CA VAL A 103 -0.25 9.51 13.58
C VAL A 103 0.02 10.16 12.24
N ARG A 104 0.61 11.35 12.22
CA ARG A 104 1.06 11.95 10.95
C ARG A 104 2.16 11.08 10.34
N ALA A 105 2.31 11.14 9.02
CA ALA A 105 3.32 10.37 8.32
C ALA A 105 4.74 10.68 8.80
N ASP A 106 5.02 11.94 9.17
CA ASP A 106 6.31 12.35 9.77
C ASP A 106 6.47 12.01 11.26
N ASP A 107 5.40 11.60 11.94
CA ASP A 107 5.43 11.12 13.32
C ASP A 107 5.59 9.59 13.41
N VAL A 108 5.66 8.89 12.27
CA VAL A 108 5.92 7.44 12.21
C VAL A 108 7.34 7.16 12.68
N ARG A 109 7.51 6.11 13.48
CA ARG A 109 8.79 5.69 14.06
C ARG A 109 9.18 4.30 13.54
N GLU A 110 10.48 4.01 13.48
CA GLU A 110 10.98 2.66 13.15
C GLU A 110 10.51 1.57 14.14
N THR A 111 10.13 1.98 15.36
CA THR A 111 9.58 1.09 16.37
C THR A 111 8.11 0.76 16.16
N ASP A 112 7.41 1.52 15.32
CA ASP A 112 6.00 1.27 15.00
C ASP A 112 5.84 0.01 14.15
N ALA A 113 4.59 -0.47 14.10
CA ALA A 113 4.14 -1.41 13.08
C ALA A 113 3.01 -0.79 12.27
N LEU A 114 2.96 -1.05 10.96
CA LEU A 114 1.87 -0.62 10.09
C LEU A 114 0.90 -1.77 9.85
N VAL A 115 -0.37 -1.41 9.67
CA VAL A 115 -1.45 -2.38 9.37
C VAL A 115 -1.50 -2.59 7.86
N HIS A 116 -1.13 -3.79 7.42
CA HIS A 116 -1.10 -4.21 6.03
C HIS A 116 -2.28 -5.10 5.69
N TYR A 117 -2.70 -5.01 4.43
CA TYR A 117 -3.60 -5.97 3.80
C TYR A 117 -2.81 -6.88 2.86
N GLN A 118 -3.24 -8.14 2.81
CA GLN A 118 -2.67 -9.15 1.95
C GLN A 118 -3.79 -9.81 1.15
N LEU A 119 -3.56 -9.99 -0.14
CA LEU A 119 -4.47 -10.73 -0.99
C LEU A 119 -4.46 -12.21 -0.59
N PRO A 120 -5.63 -12.87 -0.62
CA PRO A 120 -5.69 -14.30 -0.38
C PRO A 120 -4.90 -15.04 -1.46
N TRP A 121 -4.26 -16.14 -1.08
CA TRP A 121 -3.59 -17.05 -2.02
C TRP A 121 -4.63 -17.91 -2.73
N ALA A 122 -5.42 -17.28 -3.59
CA ALA A 122 -6.50 -17.88 -4.34
C ALA A 122 -6.51 -17.35 -5.78
N ALA A 123 -7.28 -18.01 -6.65
CA ALA A 123 -7.52 -17.56 -8.00
C ALA A 123 -8.97 -17.89 -8.41
N ALA A 124 -9.54 -17.10 -9.32
CA ALA A 124 -10.86 -17.38 -9.87
C ALA A 124 -10.79 -18.48 -10.92
N GLY A 125 -11.54 -19.57 -10.74
CA GLY A 125 -11.48 -20.74 -11.62
C GLY A 125 -11.87 -20.46 -13.08
N GLY A 126 -12.80 -19.53 -13.32
CA GLY A 126 -13.43 -19.33 -14.64
C GLY A 126 -12.50 -18.87 -15.78
N ARG A 127 -11.33 -18.29 -15.47
CA ARG A 127 -10.34 -17.85 -16.47
C ARG A 127 -8.90 -18.23 -16.10
N ALA A 128 -8.73 -19.26 -15.27
CA ALA A 128 -7.41 -19.70 -14.84
C ALA A 128 -6.55 -20.18 -16.03
N LEU A 129 -7.15 -20.82 -17.04
CA LEU A 129 -6.45 -21.26 -18.23
C LEU A 129 -5.98 -20.09 -19.11
N ASP A 130 -6.78 -19.04 -19.25
CA ASP A 130 -6.39 -17.81 -19.97
C ASP A 130 -5.18 -17.14 -19.31
N ALA A 131 -5.20 -17.04 -17.97
CA ALA A 131 -4.12 -16.43 -17.20
C ALA A 131 -2.83 -17.28 -17.30
N TRP A 132 -2.97 -18.61 -17.14
CA TRP A 132 -1.86 -19.54 -17.35
C TRP A 132 -1.28 -19.43 -18.77
N PHE A 133 -2.13 -19.38 -19.80
CA PHE A 133 -1.72 -19.17 -21.18
C PHE A 133 -0.94 -17.88 -21.35
N ALA A 134 -1.41 -16.77 -20.77
CA ALA A 134 -0.72 -15.48 -20.86
C ALA A 134 0.69 -15.57 -20.25
N GLY A 135 0.83 -16.20 -19.08
CA GLY A 135 2.12 -16.42 -18.43
C GLY A 135 3.08 -17.26 -19.27
N ALA A 136 2.61 -18.44 -19.71
CA ALA A 136 3.39 -19.35 -20.55
C ALA A 136 3.75 -18.72 -21.90
N HIS A 137 2.85 -17.94 -22.48
CA HIS A 137 3.12 -17.26 -23.74
C HIS A 137 4.15 -16.14 -23.59
N LEU A 138 4.11 -15.37 -22.49
CA LEU A 138 5.06 -14.28 -22.27
C LEU A 138 6.48 -14.78 -21.94
N GLY A 139 6.62 -15.99 -21.41
CA GLY A 139 7.91 -16.67 -21.27
C GLY A 139 8.45 -17.17 -22.61
N ASP A 140 8.05 -18.38 -23.01
CA ASP A 140 8.60 -19.06 -24.20
C ASP A 140 7.74 -18.95 -25.47
N GLY A 141 6.55 -18.36 -25.38
CA GLY A 141 5.66 -18.20 -26.52
C GLY A 141 6.13 -17.12 -27.50
N SER A 142 5.84 -17.32 -28.79
CA SER A 142 6.02 -16.31 -29.83
C SER A 142 4.74 -16.12 -30.64
N ALA A 143 4.39 -14.86 -30.88
CA ALA A 143 3.29 -14.47 -31.74
C ALA A 143 3.78 -13.42 -32.74
N TYR A 144 3.40 -13.54 -34.00
CA TYR A 144 3.73 -12.56 -35.04
C TYR A 144 2.68 -12.56 -36.14
N GLU A 145 2.51 -11.41 -36.78
CA GLU A 145 1.59 -11.27 -37.89
C GLU A 145 2.03 -12.15 -39.06
N LYS A 146 1.09 -12.93 -39.60
CA LYS A 146 1.30 -13.74 -40.79
C LYS A 146 1.22 -12.83 -42.00
N ALA A 147 2.37 -12.50 -42.58
CA ALA A 147 2.42 -11.87 -43.90
C ALA A 147 1.79 -12.81 -44.94
N ILE A 148 0.73 -12.37 -45.61
CA ILE A 148 0.09 -13.13 -46.70
C ILE A 148 0.23 -12.33 -48.00
N ASN A 149 1.08 -12.83 -48.90
CA ASN A 149 1.20 -12.32 -50.25
C ASN A 149 0.15 -13.01 -51.14
N TYR A 150 -0.97 -12.34 -51.38
CA TYR A 150 -2.00 -12.82 -52.30
C TYR A 150 -1.58 -12.55 -53.75
N ARG A 151 -1.69 -13.55 -54.62
CA ARG A 151 -1.57 -13.37 -56.07
C ARG A 151 -2.69 -12.45 -56.58
N ASP A 152 -2.47 -11.75 -57.69
CA ASP A 152 -3.47 -10.84 -58.27
C ASP A 152 -4.81 -11.52 -58.61
N THR A 153 -4.78 -12.81 -58.92
CA THR A 153 -5.98 -13.62 -59.17
C THR A 153 -6.82 -13.90 -57.91
N ARG A 154 -6.34 -13.52 -56.72
CA ARG A 154 -6.99 -13.75 -55.42
C ARG A 154 -7.40 -12.44 -54.73
N LYS A 155 -7.64 -11.36 -55.48
CA LYS A 155 -8.09 -10.04 -54.94
C LYS A 155 -9.31 -10.13 -54.02
N ALA A 156 -10.33 -10.92 -54.36
CA ALA A 156 -11.51 -11.11 -53.51
C ALA A 156 -11.19 -11.80 -52.17
N TRP A 157 -10.21 -12.71 -52.17
CA TRP A 157 -9.71 -13.36 -50.95
C TRP A 157 -8.88 -12.39 -50.10
N ALA A 158 -8.05 -11.57 -50.74
CA ALA A 158 -7.30 -10.51 -50.06
C ALA A 158 -8.24 -9.49 -49.40
N GLN A 159 -9.32 -9.11 -50.09
CA GLN A 159 -10.33 -8.20 -49.56
C GLN A 159 -11.11 -8.82 -48.39
N LYS A 160 -11.54 -10.09 -48.50
CA LYS A 160 -12.14 -10.81 -47.36
C LYS A 160 -11.18 -10.91 -46.18
N ALA A 161 -9.92 -11.28 -46.40
CA ALA A 161 -8.93 -11.39 -45.33
C ALA A 161 -8.68 -10.06 -44.62
N ARG A 162 -8.61 -8.94 -45.37
CA ARG A 162 -8.53 -7.59 -44.79
C ARG A 162 -9.76 -7.27 -43.92
N ALA A 163 -10.95 -7.70 -44.31
CA ALA A 163 -12.16 -7.50 -43.53
C ALA A 163 -12.20 -8.31 -42.22
N PHE A 164 -11.53 -9.47 -42.17
CA PHE A 164 -11.39 -10.28 -40.95
C PHE A 164 -10.27 -9.82 -40.00
N GLY A 165 -9.48 -8.81 -40.39
CA GLY A 165 -8.40 -8.26 -39.58
C GLY A 165 -7.07 -9.00 -39.73
N GLN A 166 -6.16 -8.75 -38.78
CA GLN A 166 -4.82 -9.33 -38.78
C GLN A 166 -4.86 -10.82 -38.39
N ARG A 167 -4.04 -11.62 -39.06
CA ARG A 167 -3.87 -13.04 -38.73
C ARG A 167 -2.53 -13.24 -38.05
N PHE A 168 -2.54 -13.70 -36.81
CA PHE A 168 -1.34 -14.03 -36.05
C PHE A 168 -1.02 -15.53 -36.13
N VAL A 169 0.27 -15.83 -36.06
CA VAL A 169 0.80 -17.19 -35.84
C VAL A 169 1.26 -17.26 -34.40
N PHE A 170 0.68 -18.18 -33.62
CA PHE A 170 1.16 -18.51 -32.28
C PHE A 170 2.01 -19.77 -32.33
N LYS A 171 3.17 -19.70 -31.67
CA LYS A 171 4.10 -20.82 -31.52
C LYS A 171 4.58 -20.89 -30.08
N ILE A 172 4.75 -22.10 -29.59
CA ILE A 172 5.48 -22.38 -28.35
C ILE A 172 6.38 -23.59 -28.57
N ARG A 173 7.52 -23.59 -27.90
CA ARG A 173 8.47 -24.70 -27.84
C ARG A 173 8.86 -24.90 -26.39
N ALA A 174 8.78 -26.12 -25.87
CA ALA A 174 9.28 -26.46 -24.53
C ALA A 174 9.86 -27.88 -24.52
N ALA A 175 10.71 -28.18 -23.54
CA ALA A 175 11.24 -29.53 -23.35
C ALA A 175 10.15 -30.48 -22.78
N GLU A 176 9.30 -29.93 -21.92
CA GLU A 176 8.24 -30.64 -21.24
C GLU A 176 6.98 -30.69 -22.11
N ARG A 177 6.63 -31.90 -22.55
CA ARG A 177 5.48 -32.17 -23.43
C ARG A 177 4.17 -31.59 -22.89
N GLU A 178 3.94 -31.76 -21.60
CA GLU A 178 2.71 -31.36 -20.91
C GLU A 178 2.46 -29.84 -20.92
N VAL A 179 3.52 -29.02 -20.92
CA VAL A 179 3.42 -27.56 -21.07
C VAL A 179 2.87 -27.24 -22.46
N VAL A 180 3.41 -27.89 -23.50
CA VAL A 180 2.97 -27.68 -24.89
C VAL A 180 1.58 -28.24 -25.14
N GLU A 181 1.23 -29.37 -24.52
CA GLU A 181 -0.12 -29.94 -24.57
C GLU A 181 -1.16 -29.05 -23.89
N ARG A 182 -0.84 -28.45 -22.75
CA ARG A 182 -1.74 -27.49 -22.09
C ARG A 182 -1.92 -26.22 -22.92
N TYR A 183 -0.85 -25.75 -23.57
CA TYR A 183 -0.92 -24.65 -24.52
C TYR A 183 -1.80 -24.98 -25.74
N ALA A 184 -1.72 -26.22 -26.24
CA ALA A 184 -2.60 -26.72 -27.29
C ALA A 184 -4.07 -26.82 -26.84
N ALA A 185 -4.30 -27.32 -25.62
CA ALA A 185 -5.63 -27.43 -25.01
C ALA A 185 -6.30 -26.06 -24.83
N PHE A 186 -5.53 -25.02 -24.48
CA PHE A 186 -6.02 -23.65 -24.49
C PHE A 186 -6.59 -23.27 -25.86
N PHE A 187 -5.85 -23.45 -26.95
CA PHE A 187 -6.35 -23.10 -28.30
C PHE A 187 -7.47 -24.01 -28.79
N GLN A 188 -7.51 -25.28 -28.35
CA GLN A 188 -8.66 -26.14 -28.60
C GLN A 188 -9.93 -25.58 -27.95
N SER A 189 -9.86 -25.18 -26.67
CA SER A 189 -10.98 -24.57 -25.95
C SER A 189 -11.32 -23.16 -26.45
N PHE A 190 -10.32 -22.37 -26.83
CA PHE A 190 -10.46 -20.96 -27.17
C PHE A 190 -11.03 -20.76 -28.58
N CYS A 191 -10.62 -21.57 -29.55
CA CYS A 191 -11.02 -21.41 -30.94
C CYS A 191 -11.29 -22.72 -31.70
N GLY A 192 -11.41 -23.86 -31.02
CA GLY A 192 -11.65 -25.15 -31.69
C GLY A 192 -10.46 -25.61 -32.52
N SER A 193 -9.23 -25.22 -32.16
CA SER A 193 -8.03 -25.62 -32.89
C SER A 193 -7.84 -27.14 -32.86
N HIS A 194 -7.56 -27.73 -34.03
CA HIS A 194 -7.20 -29.13 -34.20
C HIS A 194 -5.70 -29.32 -34.45
N ALA A 195 -4.90 -28.26 -34.28
CA ALA A 195 -3.45 -28.35 -34.40
C ALA A 195 -2.89 -29.34 -33.37
N ARG A 196 -1.86 -30.09 -33.76
CA ARG A 196 -1.28 -31.15 -32.94
C ARG A 196 0.07 -30.70 -32.38
N VAL A 197 0.38 -31.21 -31.18
CA VAL A 197 1.72 -31.12 -30.60
C VAL A 197 2.64 -32.07 -31.38
N VAL A 198 3.84 -31.60 -31.72
CA VAL A 198 4.81 -32.33 -32.56
C VAL A 198 6.14 -32.45 -31.83
N SER A 199 6.72 -33.65 -31.84
CA SER A 199 8.08 -33.88 -31.32
C SER A 199 9.12 -33.38 -32.33
N THR A 200 10.15 -32.70 -31.83
CA THR A 200 11.29 -32.24 -32.62
C THR A 200 12.56 -32.27 -31.79
N ALA A 201 13.67 -31.78 -32.34
CA ALA A 201 14.94 -31.67 -31.65
C ALA A 201 15.56 -30.28 -31.85
N THR A 202 16.25 -29.77 -30.84
CA THR A 202 17.11 -28.59 -30.99
C THR A 202 18.27 -28.90 -31.95
N ALA A 203 18.97 -27.87 -32.41
CA ALA A 203 20.17 -28.05 -33.24
C ALA A 203 21.25 -28.92 -32.57
N ASN A 204 21.20 -29.06 -31.25
CA ASN A 204 22.12 -29.85 -30.44
C ASN A 204 21.57 -31.24 -30.10
N GLY A 205 20.44 -31.66 -30.69
CA GLY A 205 19.84 -32.98 -30.50
C GLY A 205 18.96 -33.12 -29.26
N THR A 206 18.69 -32.05 -28.51
CA THR A 206 17.79 -32.10 -27.34
C THR A 206 16.35 -32.27 -27.80
N ALA A 207 15.67 -33.31 -27.33
CA ALA A 207 14.25 -33.53 -27.62
C ALA A 207 13.41 -32.39 -27.05
N VAL A 208 12.53 -31.82 -27.87
CA VAL A 208 11.60 -30.75 -27.50
C VAL A 208 10.27 -30.95 -28.22
N TRP A 209 9.24 -30.25 -27.76
CA TRP A 209 7.90 -30.31 -28.32
C TRP A 209 7.50 -28.94 -28.87
N ASP A 210 6.90 -28.93 -30.05
CA ASP A 210 6.44 -27.74 -30.73
C ASP A 210 4.91 -27.77 -30.88
N TYR A 211 4.28 -26.61 -30.71
CA TYR A 211 2.91 -26.37 -31.12
C TYR A 211 2.82 -25.07 -31.93
N CYS A 212 2.03 -25.10 -33.00
CA CYS A 212 1.81 -23.95 -33.86
C CYS A 212 0.34 -23.88 -34.29
N VAL A 213 -0.27 -22.71 -34.12
CA VAL A 213 -1.63 -22.43 -34.60
C VAL A 213 -1.66 -21.09 -35.31
N ALA A 214 -2.45 -21.01 -36.38
CA ALA A 214 -2.68 -19.77 -37.11
C ALA A 214 -4.09 -19.77 -37.71
N SER A 215 -5.04 -19.14 -37.05
CA SER A 215 -6.39 -18.86 -37.57
C SER A 215 -6.82 -17.45 -37.18
N PHE A 216 -7.89 -16.93 -37.80
CA PHE A 216 -8.43 -15.62 -37.41
C PHE A 216 -9.01 -15.66 -36.00
N GLU A 217 -9.61 -16.78 -35.61
CA GLU A 217 -10.15 -17.01 -34.29
C GLU A 217 -9.04 -17.10 -33.23
N ALA A 218 -7.96 -17.82 -33.52
CA ALA A 218 -6.77 -17.87 -32.66
C ALA A 218 -6.11 -16.49 -32.50
N SER A 219 -6.22 -15.63 -33.52
CA SER A 219 -5.64 -14.28 -33.50
C SER A 219 -6.20 -13.40 -32.39
N ARG A 220 -7.43 -13.66 -31.94
CA ARG A 220 -8.05 -12.96 -30.79
C ARG A 220 -7.29 -13.18 -29.48
N ALA A 221 -6.48 -14.23 -29.36
CA ALA A 221 -5.68 -14.47 -28.17
C ALA A 221 -4.60 -13.40 -27.93
N VAL A 222 -4.29 -12.54 -28.93
CA VAL A 222 -3.37 -11.40 -28.72
C VAL A 222 -3.92 -10.40 -27.70
N GLU A 223 -5.24 -10.31 -27.53
CA GLU A 223 -5.88 -9.46 -26.52
C GLU A 223 -5.56 -9.93 -25.08
N LEU A 224 -5.42 -11.24 -24.87
CA LEU A 224 -5.10 -11.80 -23.53
C LEU A 224 -3.68 -11.47 -23.06
N ILE A 225 -2.81 -11.07 -23.98
CA ILE A 225 -1.42 -10.70 -23.74
C ILE A 225 -1.17 -9.21 -24.04
N ASP A 226 -2.21 -8.39 -24.07
CA ASP A 226 -2.14 -6.95 -24.39
C ASP A 226 -1.36 -6.63 -25.67
N ASN A 227 -1.55 -7.43 -26.71
CA ASN A 227 -0.89 -7.30 -28.01
C ASN A 227 0.65 -7.37 -27.94
N GLN A 228 1.22 -8.01 -26.91
CA GLN A 228 2.67 -8.22 -26.76
C GLN A 228 3.20 -9.27 -27.77
N VAL A 229 3.30 -8.87 -29.04
CA VAL A 229 3.73 -9.71 -30.18
C VAL A 229 5.11 -9.30 -30.70
N GLY A 230 5.74 -10.16 -31.48
CA GLY A 230 7.04 -9.91 -32.10
C GLY A 230 8.20 -9.89 -31.09
N LYS A 231 9.10 -8.91 -31.22
CA LYS A 231 10.28 -8.74 -30.34
C LYS A 231 9.87 -8.13 -29.00
N LYS A 232 9.20 -8.91 -28.15
CA LYS A 232 8.61 -8.46 -26.88
C LYS A 232 9.55 -8.46 -25.67
N THR A 233 10.68 -9.17 -25.72
CA THR A 233 11.54 -9.44 -24.55
C THR A 233 12.04 -8.18 -23.81
N ALA A 234 12.18 -7.05 -24.51
CA ALA A 234 12.62 -5.79 -23.91
C ALA A 234 11.46 -4.94 -23.32
N THR A 235 10.22 -5.25 -23.69
CA THR A 235 9.03 -4.45 -23.38
C THR A 235 7.96 -5.25 -22.64
N LEU A 236 8.30 -6.45 -22.14
CA LEU A 236 7.37 -7.30 -21.39
C LEU A 236 6.73 -6.54 -20.23
N SER A 237 5.44 -6.73 -20.05
CA SER A 237 4.66 -6.29 -18.89
C SER A 237 3.61 -7.35 -18.54
N VAL A 238 3.15 -7.34 -17.30
CA VAL A 238 2.00 -8.16 -16.90
C VAL A 238 0.76 -7.62 -17.62
N PRO A 239 -0.07 -8.48 -18.25
CA PRO A 239 -1.30 -8.00 -18.90
C PRO A 239 -2.20 -7.24 -17.92
N ALA A 240 -2.78 -6.12 -18.37
CA ALA A 240 -3.51 -5.17 -17.55
C ALA A 240 -4.69 -5.82 -16.82
N TRP A 241 -5.38 -6.77 -17.45
CA TRP A 241 -6.49 -7.49 -16.83
C TRP A 241 -6.04 -8.41 -15.68
N ILE A 242 -4.78 -8.87 -15.69
CA ILE A 242 -4.16 -9.63 -14.61
C ILE A 242 -3.66 -8.69 -13.52
N ALA A 243 -2.95 -7.62 -13.89
CA ALA A 243 -2.43 -6.62 -12.96
C ALA A 243 -3.55 -5.88 -12.20
N ARG A 244 -4.72 -5.69 -12.83
CA ARG A 244 -5.92 -5.09 -12.24
C ARG A 244 -6.65 -6.04 -11.29
N HIS A 245 -6.62 -7.35 -11.55
CA HIS A 245 -7.27 -8.36 -10.70
C HIS A 245 -6.30 -9.47 -10.29
N PRO A 246 -5.21 -9.14 -9.56
CA PRO A 246 -4.19 -10.11 -9.21
C PRO A 246 -4.78 -11.23 -8.33
N GLU A 247 -5.74 -10.91 -7.46
CA GLU A 247 -6.45 -11.86 -6.58
C GLU A 247 -7.22 -12.95 -7.33
N LYS A 248 -7.47 -12.73 -8.63
CA LYS A 248 -8.16 -13.70 -9.49
C LYS A 248 -7.21 -14.42 -10.43
N PHE A 249 -6.18 -13.74 -10.95
CA PHE A 249 -5.47 -14.21 -12.14
C PHE A 249 -3.96 -14.32 -11.98
N PHE A 250 -3.36 -13.72 -10.95
CA PHE A 250 -1.91 -13.68 -10.82
C PHE A 250 -1.28 -15.06 -10.57
N LEU A 251 -1.89 -15.89 -9.72
CA LEU A 251 -1.34 -17.21 -9.40
C LEU A 251 -1.27 -18.14 -10.63
N PRO A 252 -2.33 -18.33 -11.44
CA PRO A 252 -2.24 -19.10 -12.67
C PRO A 252 -1.28 -18.49 -13.70
N PHE A 253 -1.25 -17.16 -13.81
CA PHE A 253 -0.30 -16.46 -14.66
C PHE A 253 1.16 -16.75 -14.27
N LEU A 254 1.48 -16.63 -12.98
CA LEU A 254 2.79 -16.95 -12.45
C LEU A 254 3.15 -18.42 -12.67
N ALA A 255 2.18 -19.34 -12.55
CA ALA A 255 2.40 -20.75 -12.85
C ALA A 255 2.83 -20.99 -14.31
N GLY A 256 2.15 -20.36 -15.28
CA GLY A 256 2.53 -20.45 -16.69
C GLY A 256 3.92 -19.86 -16.98
N LEU A 257 4.27 -18.76 -16.31
CA LEU A 257 5.60 -18.17 -16.42
C LEU A 257 6.69 -19.08 -15.82
N ILE A 258 6.40 -19.75 -14.69
CA ILE A 258 7.33 -20.72 -14.08
C ILE A 258 7.46 -21.98 -14.94
N ASP A 259 6.38 -22.45 -15.55
CA ASP A 259 6.38 -23.63 -16.43
C ASP A 259 7.32 -23.45 -17.63
N THR A 260 7.51 -22.21 -18.11
CA THR A 260 8.35 -21.88 -19.27
C THR A 260 9.72 -21.36 -18.82
N ASP A 261 9.79 -20.10 -18.39
CA ASP A 261 11.04 -19.40 -18.02
C ASP A 261 11.55 -19.70 -16.60
N GLY A 262 10.81 -20.47 -15.81
CA GLY A 262 11.14 -20.76 -14.41
C GLY A 262 11.98 -22.02 -14.22
N THR A 263 12.91 -21.94 -13.27
CA THR A 263 13.59 -23.12 -12.69
C THR A 263 13.16 -23.30 -11.24
N VAL A 264 12.89 -24.53 -10.83
CA VAL A 264 12.62 -24.89 -9.43
C VAL A 264 13.80 -25.67 -8.88
N ASP A 265 14.38 -25.13 -7.82
CA ASP A 265 15.49 -25.73 -7.08
C ASP A 265 15.06 -27.02 -6.35
N VAL A 266 15.98 -27.99 -6.30
CA VAL A 266 15.79 -29.31 -5.68
C VAL A 266 16.09 -29.31 -4.19
N GLU A 267 16.69 -28.26 -3.62
CA GLU A 267 17.00 -28.23 -2.18
C GLU A 267 15.96 -27.45 -1.38
N HIS A 268 15.53 -26.30 -1.89
CA HIS A 268 14.69 -25.37 -1.14
C HIS A 268 13.29 -25.16 -1.71
N ALA A 269 12.92 -25.86 -2.79
CA ALA A 269 11.67 -25.65 -3.53
C ALA A 269 11.46 -24.17 -3.91
N SER A 270 12.56 -23.44 -4.16
CA SER A 270 12.51 -22.05 -4.58
C SER A 270 12.38 -21.95 -6.10
N ALA A 271 11.53 -21.05 -6.58
CA ALA A 271 11.36 -20.78 -8.00
C ALA A 271 12.20 -19.56 -8.41
N THR A 272 12.97 -19.68 -9.48
CA THR A 272 13.73 -18.58 -10.08
C THR A 272 13.29 -18.38 -11.51
N ILE A 273 12.90 -17.15 -11.86
CA ILE A 273 12.49 -16.77 -13.21
C ILE A 273 13.56 -15.82 -13.77
N ALA A 274 14.20 -16.23 -14.86
CA ALA A 274 15.21 -15.42 -15.53
C ALA A 274 14.55 -14.60 -16.63
N MET A 275 14.80 -13.30 -16.66
CA MET A 275 14.22 -12.41 -17.66
C MET A 275 15.19 -11.30 -18.05
N ARG A 276 15.09 -10.76 -19.25
CA ARG A 276 15.93 -9.62 -19.65
C ARG A 276 15.39 -8.28 -19.15
N ASN A 277 14.06 -8.15 -19.06
CA ASN A 277 13.43 -6.90 -18.68
C ASN A 277 13.41 -6.74 -17.15
N HIS A 278 14.22 -5.83 -16.62
CA HIS A 278 14.24 -5.53 -15.19
C HIS A 278 12.92 -4.94 -14.68
N ARG A 279 12.24 -4.11 -15.49
CA ARG A 279 10.94 -3.53 -15.11
C ARG A 279 9.89 -4.61 -14.92
N PHE A 280 9.89 -5.64 -15.78
CA PHE A 280 8.99 -6.78 -15.64
C PHE A 280 9.27 -7.56 -14.34
N ALA A 281 10.54 -7.72 -13.96
CA ALA A 281 10.90 -8.34 -12.68
C ALA A 281 10.35 -7.54 -11.48
N GLU A 282 10.49 -6.21 -11.50
CA GLU A 282 9.96 -5.34 -10.44
C GLU A 282 8.43 -5.33 -10.41
N GLU A 283 7.77 -5.40 -11.56
CA GLU A 283 6.31 -5.54 -11.63
C GLU A 283 5.82 -6.86 -11.00
N LEU A 284 6.47 -7.98 -11.33
CA LEU A 284 6.16 -9.28 -10.71
C LEU A 284 6.43 -9.26 -9.20
N LYS A 285 7.53 -8.64 -8.76
CA LYS A 285 7.84 -8.45 -7.32
C LYS A 285 6.79 -7.58 -6.63
N THR A 286 6.31 -6.54 -7.29
CA THR A 286 5.23 -5.67 -6.80
C THR A 286 3.96 -6.50 -6.55
N LEU A 287 3.57 -7.32 -7.53
CA LEU A 287 2.39 -8.18 -7.43
C LEU A 287 2.57 -9.26 -6.36
N LEU A 288 3.73 -9.90 -6.25
CA LEU A 288 4.05 -10.85 -5.18
C LEU A 288 3.89 -10.22 -3.79
N GLY A 289 4.34 -8.98 -3.63
CA GLY A 289 4.22 -8.23 -2.38
C GLY A 289 2.77 -8.04 -1.91
N LEU A 290 1.81 -7.92 -2.84
CA LEU A 290 0.37 -7.87 -2.50
C LEU A 290 -0.13 -9.15 -1.84
N PHE A 291 0.46 -10.30 -2.15
CA PHE A 291 0.17 -11.58 -1.49
C PHE A 291 1.00 -11.80 -0.23
N GLY A 292 1.83 -10.82 0.16
CA GLY A 292 2.74 -10.95 1.28
C GLY A 292 3.97 -11.80 1.01
N VAL A 293 4.30 -12.04 -0.26
CA VAL A 293 5.39 -12.93 -0.65
C VAL A 293 6.60 -12.10 -1.04
N HIS A 294 7.74 -12.35 -0.38
CA HIS A 294 8.98 -11.67 -0.71
C HIS A 294 9.62 -12.24 -1.98
N GLY A 295 9.82 -11.38 -2.99
CA GLY A 295 10.57 -11.68 -4.21
C GLY A 295 11.94 -11.00 -4.22
N GLY A 296 13.01 -11.79 -4.30
CA GLY A 296 14.38 -11.27 -4.42
C GLY A 296 14.77 -11.06 -5.87
N ILE A 297 15.30 -9.89 -6.22
CA ILE A 297 15.79 -9.60 -7.58
C ILE A 297 17.32 -9.51 -7.57
N THR A 298 17.95 -10.26 -8.47
CA THR A 298 19.39 -10.17 -8.73
C THR A 298 19.63 -9.71 -10.16
N LEU A 299 20.43 -8.64 -10.33
CA LEU A 299 20.82 -8.15 -11.64
C LEU A 299 22.03 -8.91 -12.18
N ARG A 300 21.91 -9.40 -13.41
CA ARG A 300 22.98 -10.06 -14.16
C ARG A 300 23.67 -9.06 -15.07
N LYS A 301 24.98 -8.94 -14.92
CA LYS A 301 25.82 -8.15 -15.84
C LYS A 301 25.93 -8.85 -17.19
N ALA A 302 26.07 -8.06 -18.26
CA ALA A 302 26.39 -8.56 -19.57
C ALA A 302 27.74 -9.31 -19.55
N ARG A 303 27.82 -10.43 -20.28
CA ARG A 303 29.01 -11.28 -20.37
C ARG A 303 29.21 -11.74 -21.80
N GLU A 304 30.46 -11.91 -22.20
CA GLU A 304 30.82 -12.53 -23.46
C GLU A 304 31.68 -13.76 -23.16
N HIS A 305 31.33 -14.90 -23.74
CA HIS A 305 32.11 -16.12 -23.62
C HIS A 305 32.14 -16.87 -24.94
N ASN A 306 33.20 -17.65 -25.16
CA ASN A 306 33.31 -18.52 -26.32
C ASN A 306 32.70 -19.88 -25.99
N TYR A 307 31.66 -20.28 -26.70
CA TYR A 307 31.05 -21.60 -26.60
C TYR A 307 31.11 -22.29 -27.96
N ALA A 308 31.75 -23.46 -28.03
CA ALA A 308 31.96 -24.23 -29.26
C ALA A 308 32.53 -23.39 -30.43
N GLY A 309 33.51 -22.51 -30.16
CA GLY A 309 34.14 -21.65 -31.16
C GLY A 309 33.29 -20.44 -31.60
N ARG A 310 32.09 -20.25 -31.05
CA ARG A 310 31.23 -19.08 -31.31
C ARG A 310 31.24 -18.13 -30.11
N ARG A 311 31.38 -16.83 -30.40
CA ARG A 311 31.18 -15.78 -29.40
C ARG A 311 29.71 -15.71 -29.02
N VAL A 312 29.39 -16.06 -27.78
CA VAL A 312 28.06 -15.90 -27.18
C VAL A 312 28.07 -14.64 -26.33
N ARG A 313 27.20 -13.68 -26.68
CA ARG A 313 26.94 -12.48 -25.89
C ARG A 313 25.67 -12.67 -25.08
N ASP A 314 25.81 -12.61 -23.77
CA ASP A 314 24.72 -12.45 -22.83
C ASP A 314 24.59 -10.95 -22.52
N SER A 315 23.44 -10.37 -22.85
CA SER A 315 23.15 -8.95 -22.59
C SER A 315 22.91 -8.63 -21.11
N GLY A 316 22.94 -9.63 -20.23
CA GLY A 316 22.51 -9.49 -18.85
C GLY A 316 20.98 -9.52 -18.74
N GLY A 317 20.49 -9.22 -17.54
CA GLY A 317 19.06 -9.26 -17.22
C GLY A 317 18.78 -9.22 -15.72
N ALA A 318 17.60 -9.67 -15.32
CA ALA A 318 17.17 -9.83 -13.94
C ALA A 318 16.78 -11.28 -13.66
N MET A 319 17.04 -11.74 -12.44
CA MET A 319 16.54 -13.00 -11.92
C MET A 319 15.64 -12.69 -10.73
N LEU A 320 14.37 -13.08 -10.82
CA LEU A 320 13.42 -13.01 -9.72
C LEU A 320 13.39 -14.36 -9.02
N LYS A 321 13.73 -14.40 -7.73
CA LYS A 321 13.69 -15.58 -6.88
C LYS A 321 12.54 -15.49 -5.88
N ILE A 322 11.71 -16.53 -5.85
CA ILE A 322 10.61 -16.74 -4.90
C ILE A 322 11.00 -17.91 -4.02
N SER A 323 11.22 -17.65 -2.73
CA SER A 323 11.66 -18.67 -1.77
C SER A 323 10.52 -19.22 -0.90
N ASP A 324 9.32 -18.67 -1.00
CA ASP A 324 8.20 -19.11 -0.17
C ASP A 324 7.57 -20.40 -0.71
N SER A 325 8.05 -21.54 -0.19
CA SER A 325 7.58 -22.86 -0.63
C SER A 325 6.10 -23.12 -0.34
N ALA A 326 5.50 -22.47 0.67
CA ALA A 326 4.07 -22.62 0.94
C ALA A 326 3.22 -21.87 -0.11
N PHE A 327 3.65 -20.67 -0.51
CA PHE A 327 3.02 -19.95 -1.61
C PHE A 327 3.17 -20.70 -2.93
N LEU A 328 4.39 -21.18 -3.23
CA LEU A 328 4.67 -21.94 -4.44
C LEU A 328 3.85 -23.23 -4.51
N LYS A 329 3.57 -23.89 -3.38
CA LYS A 329 2.65 -25.04 -3.35
C LYS A 329 1.24 -24.70 -3.82
N VAL A 330 0.75 -23.49 -3.57
CA VAL A 330 -0.54 -23.02 -4.10
C VAL A 330 -0.43 -22.74 -5.59
N VAL A 331 0.63 -22.06 -6.03
CA VAL A 331 0.91 -21.80 -7.46
C VAL A 331 1.01 -23.11 -8.26
N ALA A 332 1.62 -24.14 -7.68
CA ALA A 332 1.84 -25.44 -8.30
C ALA A 332 0.54 -26.17 -8.68
N GLN A 333 -0.59 -25.84 -8.05
CA GLN A 333 -1.92 -26.36 -8.44
C GLN A 333 -2.33 -25.91 -9.85
N TYR A 334 -1.78 -24.80 -10.34
CA TYR A 334 -2.05 -24.25 -11.66
C TYR A 334 -0.98 -24.62 -12.69
N MET A 335 0.13 -25.22 -12.30
CA MET A 335 1.24 -25.58 -13.19
C MET A 335 0.91 -26.77 -14.09
N ALA A 336 1.50 -26.77 -15.28
CA ALA A 336 1.48 -27.87 -16.23
C ALA A 336 2.68 -28.80 -16.01
N ASP A 337 3.86 -28.26 -15.72
CA ASP A 337 5.09 -29.03 -15.53
C ASP A 337 5.03 -29.84 -14.22
N SER A 338 4.76 -31.13 -14.37
CA SER A 338 4.67 -32.12 -13.30
C SER A 338 5.98 -32.29 -12.56
N GLY A 339 7.13 -32.18 -13.25
CA GLY A 339 8.45 -32.29 -12.65
C GLY A 339 8.77 -31.10 -11.74
N LYS A 340 8.52 -29.87 -12.19
CA LYS A 340 8.63 -28.66 -11.37
C LYS A 340 7.65 -28.70 -10.20
N ARG A 341 6.39 -29.08 -10.42
CA ARG A 341 5.40 -29.26 -9.35
C ARG A 341 5.86 -30.25 -8.29
N GLN A 342 6.33 -31.43 -8.71
CA GLN A 342 6.82 -32.44 -7.78
C GLN A 342 8.02 -31.94 -6.97
N ARG A 343 8.94 -31.18 -7.58
CA ARG A 343 10.04 -30.54 -6.84
C ARG A 343 9.55 -29.57 -5.78
N ILE A 344 8.53 -28.75 -6.09
CA ILE A 344 7.92 -27.84 -5.11
C ILE A 344 7.31 -28.63 -3.95
N GLU A 345 6.61 -29.72 -4.24
CA GLU A 345 5.93 -30.54 -3.24
C GLU A 345 6.90 -31.34 -2.37
N ALA A 346 7.97 -31.88 -2.96
CA ALA A 346 8.92 -32.75 -2.28
C ALA A 346 9.97 -32.01 -1.42
N HIS A 347 10.30 -30.75 -1.75
CA HIS A 347 11.43 -30.02 -1.14
C HIS A 347 11.05 -28.74 -0.39
N ALA A 348 9.79 -28.64 0.07
CA ALA A 348 9.28 -27.45 0.76
C ALA A 348 9.95 -27.22 2.14
N THR A 349 10.86 -26.24 2.24
CA THR A 349 11.63 -25.98 3.48
C THR A 349 11.68 -24.51 3.95
N GLN A 350 11.34 -23.52 3.11
CA GLN A 350 11.56 -22.09 3.41
C GLN A 350 10.28 -21.25 3.59
N ALA A 351 9.12 -21.89 3.81
CA ALA A 351 7.82 -21.22 3.92
C ALA A 351 7.84 -19.98 4.82
N GLY A 352 7.61 -18.78 4.28
CA GLY A 352 7.43 -17.55 5.07
C GLY A 352 8.59 -17.15 5.99
N GLN A 353 9.82 -17.62 5.72
CA GLN A 353 11.01 -17.30 6.52
C GLN A 353 11.37 -15.80 6.46
N TYR A 354 11.11 -15.17 5.31
CA TYR A 354 11.46 -13.77 5.05
C TYR A 354 10.34 -12.78 5.43
N ASP A 355 9.15 -13.28 5.77
CA ASP A 355 8.03 -12.43 6.17
C ASP A 355 8.21 -12.01 7.61
N ARG A 356 8.23 -10.70 7.89
CA ARG A 356 8.42 -10.17 9.25
C ARG A 356 7.15 -9.54 9.78
N TYR A 357 6.73 -9.93 10.98
CA TYR A 357 5.52 -9.44 11.65
C TYR A 357 5.86 -8.91 13.03
N VAL A 358 5.17 -7.84 13.46
CA VAL A 358 5.34 -7.29 14.80
C VAL A 358 4.37 -7.96 15.77
N MET A 359 4.91 -8.53 16.85
CA MET A 359 4.14 -9.19 17.90
C MET A 359 3.30 -8.19 18.70
N SER A 360 2.05 -8.55 18.98
CA SER A 360 1.20 -7.80 19.90
C SER A 360 1.40 -8.28 21.33
N ASN A 361 1.30 -7.37 22.31
CA ASN A 361 1.41 -7.72 23.74
C ASN A 361 0.39 -8.79 24.13
N ALA A 362 -0.83 -8.73 23.57
CA ALA A 362 -1.88 -9.71 23.80
C ALA A 362 -1.48 -11.12 23.34
N LEU A 363 -0.90 -11.25 22.14
CA LEU A 363 -0.45 -12.55 21.64
C LEU A 363 0.75 -13.07 22.45
N GLN A 364 1.72 -12.21 22.78
CA GLN A 364 2.88 -12.61 23.60
C GLN A 364 2.43 -13.18 24.95
N GLN A 365 1.52 -12.49 25.64
CA GLN A 365 0.98 -12.95 26.93
C GLN A 365 0.18 -14.25 26.80
N ALA A 366 -0.65 -14.39 25.76
CA ALA A 366 -1.41 -15.61 25.54
C ALA A 366 -0.49 -16.81 25.27
N LEU A 367 0.50 -16.64 24.39
CA LEU A 367 1.51 -17.66 24.10
C LEU A 367 2.35 -18.03 25.33
N GLN A 368 2.70 -17.05 26.18
CA GLN A 368 3.42 -17.30 27.42
C GLN A 368 2.62 -18.19 28.39
N ARG A 369 1.29 -18.03 28.45
CA ARG A 369 0.41 -18.89 29.26
C ARG A 369 0.34 -20.30 28.69
N GLU A 370 0.08 -20.42 27.39
CA GLU A 370 0.03 -21.71 26.70
C GLU A 370 1.34 -22.50 26.87
N ALA A 371 2.49 -21.80 26.80
CA ALA A 371 3.80 -22.40 26.93
C ALA A 371 4.07 -23.10 28.27
N GLN A 372 3.36 -22.73 29.35
CA GLN A 372 3.55 -23.34 30.67
C GLN A 372 3.15 -24.83 30.67
N SER A 373 2.14 -25.19 29.87
CA SER A 373 1.60 -26.55 29.78
C SER A 373 2.41 -27.48 28.88
N LEU A 374 3.37 -26.95 28.12
CA LEU A 374 4.09 -27.71 27.10
C LEU A 374 5.26 -28.52 27.67
N SER A 375 5.44 -29.72 27.13
CA SER A 375 6.65 -30.52 27.34
C SER A 375 7.90 -29.82 26.79
N HIS A 376 9.09 -30.25 27.23
CA HIS A 376 10.37 -29.70 26.74
C HIS A 376 10.51 -29.86 25.21
N ALA A 377 10.15 -31.03 24.67
CA ALA A 377 10.20 -31.30 23.23
C ALA A 377 9.23 -30.42 22.43
N GLU A 378 8.02 -30.17 22.94
CA GLU A 378 7.08 -29.25 22.31
C GLU A 378 7.59 -27.80 22.34
N LYS A 379 8.18 -27.36 23.46
CA LYS A 379 8.78 -26.03 23.57
C LYS A 379 9.88 -25.81 22.54
N GLN A 380 10.69 -26.82 22.25
CA GLN A 380 11.70 -26.74 21.20
C GLN A 380 11.06 -26.68 19.80
N ARG A 381 10.12 -27.58 19.50
CA ARG A 381 9.44 -27.63 18.19
C ARG A 381 8.68 -26.33 17.86
N LEU A 382 8.04 -25.73 18.85
CA LEU A 382 7.23 -24.52 18.73
C LEU A 382 8.03 -23.24 18.99
N GLY A 383 9.33 -23.34 19.27
CA GLY A 383 10.20 -22.17 19.34
C GLY A 383 10.20 -21.42 20.68
N PHE A 384 9.46 -21.91 21.67
CA PHE A 384 9.42 -21.33 23.02
C PHE A 384 10.76 -21.46 23.75
N TYR A 385 11.53 -22.51 23.48
CA TYR A 385 12.87 -22.70 24.06
C TYR A 385 13.83 -21.56 23.67
N HIS A 386 13.72 -21.06 22.44
CA HIS A 386 14.49 -19.92 21.94
C HIS A 386 13.81 -18.56 22.17
N ALA A 387 12.73 -18.54 22.97
CA ALA A 387 11.95 -17.36 23.28
C ALA A 387 11.40 -16.60 22.04
N TYR A 388 11.13 -17.28 20.92
CA TYR A 388 10.60 -16.62 19.72
C TYR A 388 9.26 -15.91 19.96
N HIS A 389 8.47 -16.35 20.95
CA HIS A 389 7.23 -15.71 21.36
C HIS A 389 7.42 -14.39 22.12
N GLN A 390 8.64 -14.08 22.56
CA GLN A 390 9.00 -12.82 23.24
C GLN A 390 9.63 -11.80 22.30
N ASN A 391 10.06 -12.22 21.11
CA ASN A 391 10.64 -11.32 20.13
C ASN A 391 9.64 -10.24 19.70
N ARG A 392 10.14 -9.02 19.45
CA ARG A 392 9.33 -7.94 18.85
C ARG A 392 8.86 -8.33 17.45
N VAL A 393 9.76 -8.93 16.67
CA VAL A 393 9.52 -9.32 15.28
C VAL A 393 9.61 -10.84 15.15
N VAL A 394 8.64 -11.43 14.46
CA VAL A 394 8.54 -12.88 14.25
C VAL A 394 8.30 -13.20 12.78
N SER A 395 8.73 -14.38 12.34
CA SER A 395 8.44 -14.89 10.99
C SER A 395 7.10 -15.61 10.89
N ARG A 396 6.55 -15.73 9.68
CA ARG A 396 5.28 -16.44 9.45
C ARG A 396 5.33 -17.89 9.93
N ILE A 397 6.50 -18.53 9.84
CA ILE A 397 6.73 -19.92 10.27
C ILE A 397 6.21 -20.16 11.69
N TRP A 398 6.54 -19.27 12.62
CA TRP A 398 6.17 -19.43 14.01
C TRP A 398 4.68 -19.15 14.22
N LEU A 399 4.14 -18.13 13.56
CA LEU A 399 2.71 -17.83 13.58
C LEU A 399 1.87 -19.03 13.09
N ASP A 400 2.30 -19.67 12.00
CA ASP A 400 1.64 -20.85 11.45
C ASP A 400 1.70 -22.04 12.41
N ARG A 401 2.87 -22.31 13.01
CA ARG A 401 3.06 -23.37 14.02
C ARG A 401 2.20 -23.13 15.26
N TRP A 402 2.17 -21.90 15.77
CA TRP A 402 1.36 -21.54 16.93
C TRP A 402 -0.13 -21.62 16.64
N GLN A 403 -0.59 -21.14 15.47
CA GLN A 403 -2.01 -21.26 15.10
C GLN A 403 -2.44 -22.72 14.96
N GLN A 404 -1.59 -23.56 14.38
CA GLN A 404 -1.87 -24.99 14.25
C GLN A 404 -1.98 -25.67 15.63
N ARG A 405 -1.12 -25.31 16.58
CA ARG A 405 -1.11 -25.90 17.92
C ARG A 405 -2.16 -25.30 18.86
N PHE A 406 -2.49 -24.03 18.69
CA PHE A 406 -3.39 -23.26 19.55
C PHE A 406 -4.48 -22.57 18.71
N PRO A 407 -5.49 -23.33 18.21
CA PRO A 407 -6.54 -22.75 17.38
C PRO A 407 -7.32 -21.60 18.03
N GLY A 408 -7.41 -21.60 19.37
CA GLY A 408 -8.03 -20.52 20.15
C GLY A 408 -7.33 -19.16 20.05
N LEU A 409 -6.06 -19.13 19.62
CA LEU A 409 -5.30 -17.89 19.43
C LEU A 409 -5.42 -17.32 18.00
N ARG A 410 -6.23 -17.94 17.14
CA ARG A 410 -6.35 -17.55 15.71
C ARG A 410 -6.63 -16.06 15.53
N SER A 411 -7.56 -15.46 16.27
CA SER A 411 -7.90 -14.04 16.14
C SER A 411 -6.70 -13.12 16.44
N LEU A 412 -5.92 -13.44 17.48
CA LEU A 412 -4.71 -12.68 17.84
C LEU A 412 -3.60 -12.86 16.79
N ILE A 413 -3.46 -14.07 16.25
CA ILE A 413 -2.47 -14.38 15.21
C ILE A 413 -2.85 -13.69 13.89
N ASP A 414 -4.12 -13.72 13.49
CA ASP A 414 -4.62 -13.05 12.28
C ASP A 414 -4.44 -11.53 12.39
N PHE A 415 -4.64 -10.95 13.58
CA PHE A 415 -4.30 -9.55 13.82
C PHE A 415 -2.79 -9.28 13.66
N VAL A 416 -1.92 -10.08 14.30
CA VAL A 416 -0.46 -9.94 14.17
C VAL A 416 0.00 -10.12 12.71
N ARG A 417 -0.68 -10.95 11.92
CA ARG A 417 -0.42 -11.08 10.48
C ARG A 417 -0.65 -9.79 9.68
N THR A 418 -1.38 -8.82 10.23
CA THR A 418 -1.51 -7.49 9.61
C THR A 418 -0.37 -6.54 9.99
N LEU A 419 0.34 -6.78 11.10
CA LEU A 419 1.31 -5.84 11.65
C LEU A 419 2.70 -6.02 11.04
N ARG A 420 3.17 -5.05 10.26
CA ARG A 420 4.47 -5.08 9.59
C ARG A 420 5.44 -4.04 10.15
N PRO A 421 6.72 -4.37 10.33
CA PRO A 421 7.71 -3.43 10.84
C PRO A 421 8.01 -2.34 9.81
N VAL A 422 8.21 -1.12 10.28
CA VAL A 422 8.80 -0.03 9.50
C VAL A 422 10.28 -0.34 9.26
N ASP A 423 10.71 -0.26 8.01
CA ASP A 423 12.08 -0.53 7.55
C ASP A 423 12.88 0.75 7.32
N ALA A 424 12.26 1.79 6.77
CA ALA A 424 12.90 3.07 6.46
C ALA A 424 11.87 4.20 6.31
N ILE A 425 12.32 5.42 6.56
CA ILE A 425 11.57 6.66 6.31
C ILE A 425 12.49 7.61 5.54
N ASN A 426 12.10 7.97 4.32
CA ASN A 426 12.89 8.82 3.43
C ASN A 426 12.13 10.13 3.19
N HIS A 427 12.77 11.29 3.38
CA HIS A 427 12.15 12.60 3.19
C HIS A 427 12.60 13.26 1.89
N THR A 428 11.82 14.24 1.41
CA THR A 428 12.20 15.12 0.28
C THR A 428 12.47 14.34 -1.01
N LEU A 429 11.48 13.56 -1.41
CA LEU A 429 11.48 12.75 -2.62
C LEU A 429 11.35 13.63 -3.87
N ASP A 430 12.15 13.35 -4.89
CA ASP A 430 12.00 13.94 -6.23
C ASP A 430 10.88 13.23 -7.00
N ILE A 431 9.64 13.67 -6.79
CA ILE A 431 8.42 13.14 -7.39
C ILE A 431 7.45 14.27 -7.74
N ALA A 432 6.48 14.00 -8.60
CA ALA A 432 5.46 14.99 -8.99
C ALA A 432 4.67 15.51 -7.78
N GLU A 433 4.47 16.82 -7.72
CA GLU A 433 3.85 17.51 -6.58
C GLU A 433 2.31 17.43 -6.57
N THR A 434 1.69 16.71 -7.52
CA THR A 434 0.23 16.52 -7.57
C THR A 434 -0.13 15.16 -6.95
N PHE A 435 -0.72 15.21 -5.76
CA PHE A 435 -1.09 14.04 -4.94
C PHE A 435 -2.62 13.87 -4.87
N PHE A 436 -3.07 12.69 -4.45
CA PHE A 436 -4.47 12.26 -4.50
C PHE A 436 -4.98 11.81 -3.13
N ASP A 437 -6.26 12.01 -2.84
CA ASP A 437 -6.89 11.53 -1.60
C ASP A 437 -8.37 11.17 -1.83
N PHE A 438 -8.95 10.40 -0.90
CA PHE A 438 -10.32 9.92 -0.97
C PHE A 438 -11.05 10.19 0.35
N THR A 439 -12.27 10.74 0.27
CA THR A 439 -13.21 10.67 1.41
C THR A 439 -14.02 9.39 1.28
N VAL A 440 -14.02 8.58 2.33
CA VAL A 440 -14.64 7.25 2.33
C VAL A 440 -15.64 7.14 3.47
N GLU A 441 -16.81 6.58 3.19
CA GLU A 441 -17.89 6.45 4.19
C GLU A 441 -17.43 5.69 5.46
N LYS A 442 -18.07 6.02 6.60
CA LYS A 442 -17.89 5.43 7.93
C LYS A 442 -16.50 5.61 8.54
N HIS A 443 -15.49 4.94 7.98
CA HIS A 443 -14.17 4.80 8.60
C HIS A 443 -13.20 5.88 8.17
N ASN A 444 -13.53 6.64 7.11
CA ASN A 444 -12.69 7.67 6.52
C ASN A 444 -11.26 7.20 6.24
N ASN A 445 -11.08 5.91 5.94
CA ASN A 445 -9.77 5.32 5.63
C ASN A 445 -9.84 4.50 4.36
N TYR A 446 -8.66 4.25 3.80
CA TYR A 446 -8.48 3.40 2.64
C TYR A 446 -7.09 2.80 2.68
N LEU A 447 -6.83 1.93 1.71
CA LEU A 447 -5.56 1.24 1.58
C LEU A 447 -4.77 1.74 0.39
N ALA A 448 -3.49 2.01 0.62
CA ALA A 448 -2.58 2.52 -0.38
C ALA A 448 -1.16 1.97 -0.21
N GLY A 449 -0.41 1.90 -1.30
CA GLY A 449 1.01 1.54 -1.29
C GLY A 449 1.45 0.81 -2.55
N ASN A 450 2.76 0.69 -2.75
CA ASN A 450 3.37 -0.15 -3.79
C ASN A 450 4.06 -1.34 -3.12
N ASN A 451 4.07 -2.51 -3.78
CA ASN A 451 4.54 -3.81 -3.26
C ASN A 451 3.72 -4.37 -2.09
N GLY A 452 2.50 -3.88 -1.91
CA GLY A 452 1.61 -4.19 -0.79
C GLY A 452 0.71 -2.99 -0.52
N LEU A 453 -0.22 -3.15 0.41
CA LEU A 453 -1.18 -2.12 0.76
C LEU A 453 -1.19 -1.92 2.27
N MET A 454 -1.15 -0.67 2.72
CA MET A 454 -1.25 -0.29 4.13
C MET A 454 -2.40 0.68 4.38
N VAL A 455 -2.90 0.71 5.62
CA VAL A 455 -4.05 1.54 5.99
C VAL A 455 -3.64 2.99 6.25
N ILE A 456 -4.28 3.91 5.54
CA ILE A 456 -4.16 5.35 5.70
C ILE A 456 -5.54 6.00 5.86
N HIS A 457 -5.61 7.15 6.52
CA HIS A 457 -6.86 7.86 6.75
C HIS A 457 -6.95 9.10 5.87
N ASN A 458 -8.16 9.51 5.49
CA ASN A 458 -8.39 10.81 4.88
C ASN A 458 -7.88 11.91 5.83
N CYS A 459 -7.45 13.02 5.26
CA CYS A 459 -6.94 14.07 6.13
C CYS A 459 -8.07 15.06 6.52
N GLY A 460 -8.12 15.38 7.82
CA GLY A 460 -8.87 16.49 8.42
C GLY A 460 -7.91 17.35 9.22
N ILE A 461 -8.22 18.62 9.43
CA ILE A 461 -7.25 19.59 9.98
C ILE A 461 -7.64 19.98 11.39
N GLY A 462 -6.68 19.99 12.32
CA GLY A 462 -6.86 20.47 13.69
C GLY A 462 -5.99 21.70 13.98
N TYR A 463 -6.50 22.62 14.78
CA TYR A 463 -5.79 23.81 15.25
C TYR A 463 -5.90 23.91 16.77
N GLU A 464 -4.86 24.46 17.40
CA GLU A 464 -4.82 24.81 18.82
C GLU A 464 -4.92 26.34 18.90
N PHE A 465 -5.94 26.87 19.58
CA PHE A 465 -6.23 28.31 19.59
C PHE A 465 -5.84 29.03 20.90
N SER A 466 -5.32 28.32 21.89
CA SER A 466 -5.03 28.88 23.23
C SER A 466 -3.74 29.68 23.29
N THR A 467 -2.93 29.60 22.24
CA THR A 467 -1.76 30.48 22.06
C THR A 467 -2.16 31.90 21.65
N LEU A 468 -3.42 32.13 21.24
CA LEU A 468 -3.92 33.46 20.91
C LEU A 468 -4.30 34.20 22.19
N ARG A 469 -3.88 35.46 22.27
CA ARG A 469 -4.13 36.34 23.41
C ARG A 469 -5.64 36.47 23.70
N PRO A 470 -6.05 36.50 24.98
CA PRO A 470 -7.45 36.58 25.38
C PRO A 470 -8.12 37.88 24.91
N LYS A 471 -9.43 37.80 24.71
CA LYS A 471 -10.27 38.92 24.24
C LYS A 471 -10.12 40.14 25.15
N GLY A 472 -9.91 41.30 24.52
CA GLY A 472 -9.80 42.58 25.23
C GLY A 472 -8.43 42.85 25.84
N ALA A 473 -7.45 41.95 25.70
CA ALA A 473 -6.09 42.22 26.10
C ALA A 473 -5.38 43.18 25.14
N PHE A 474 -4.49 44.00 25.68
CA PHE A 474 -3.77 45.02 24.93
C PHE A 474 -2.65 44.41 24.08
N VAL A 475 -2.35 45.01 22.92
CA VAL A 475 -1.29 44.59 22.00
C VAL A 475 -0.33 45.76 21.79
N ALA A 476 0.77 45.76 22.54
CA ALA A 476 1.73 46.86 22.58
C ALA A 476 2.24 47.28 21.18
N GLY A 477 2.60 46.31 20.33
CA GLY A 477 3.09 46.59 18.98
C GLY A 477 2.07 47.17 17.99
N ALA A 478 0.76 47.08 18.30
CA ALA A 478 -0.31 47.58 17.44
C ALA A 478 -1.06 48.78 18.04
N GLY A 479 -0.85 49.09 19.33
CA GLY A 479 -1.57 50.15 20.04
C GLY A 479 -3.09 49.89 20.13
N ALA A 480 -3.52 48.63 20.13
CA ALA A 480 -4.92 48.25 20.05
C ALA A 480 -5.23 47.01 20.90
N TYR A 481 -6.52 46.74 21.12
CA TYR A 481 -6.99 45.56 21.85
C TYR A 481 -7.35 44.42 20.89
N THR A 482 -7.07 43.18 21.29
CA THR A 482 -7.39 41.99 20.47
C THR A 482 -8.86 41.56 20.63
N SER A 483 -9.43 41.00 19.56
CA SER A 483 -10.78 40.41 19.55
C SER A 483 -10.83 39.00 20.13
N GLY A 484 -9.68 38.42 20.48
CA GLY A 484 -9.55 37.11 21.14
C GLY A 484 -9.71 35.91 20.21
N PRO A 485 -9.41 34.69 20.68
CA PRO A 485 -9.24 33.50 19.85
C PRO A 485 -10.50 33.11 19.06
N LEU A 486 -11.68 33.21 19.67
CA LEU A 486 -12.94 32.82 19.03
C LEU A 486 -13.25 33.67 17.78
N SER A 487 -12.86 34.95 17.76
CA SER A 487 -13.06 35.79 16.58
C SER A 487 -12.21 35.33 15.40
N PHE A 488 -10.99 34.84 15.66
CA PHE A 488 -10.15 34.21 14.65
C PHE A 488 -10.74 32.87 14.23
N MET A 489 -11.26 32.07 15.17
CA MET A 489 -11.95 30.82 14.84
C MET A 489 -13.14 31.07 13.91
N ASP A 490 -13.89 32.16 14.09
CA ASP A 490 -14.99 32.55 13.19
C ASP A 490 -14.46 32.82 11.76
N ILE A 491 -13.28 33.45 11.61
CA ILE A 491 -12.62 33.63 10.30
C ILE A 491 -12.27 32.27 9.69
N TYR A 492 -11.68 31.35 10.47
CA TYR A 492 -11.33 30.02 9.98
C TYR A 492 -12.58 29.21 9.60
N ASP A 493 -13.66 29.31 10.38
CA ASP A 493 -14.95 28.67 10.09
C ASP A 493 -15.54 29.17 8.78
N LYS A 494 -15.53 30.50 8.56
CA LYS A 494 -16.00 31.11 7.31
C LYS A 494 -15.09 30.79 6.13
N MET A 495 -13.77 30.84 6.30
CA MET A 495 -12.82 30.44 5.27
C MET A 495 -13.05 28.99 4.86
N CYS A 496 -13.14 28.08 5.84
CA CYS A 496 -13.40 26.68 5.63
C CYS A 496 -14.75 26.46 4.92
N PHE A 497 -15.80 27.16 5.34
CA PHE A 497 -17.11 27.13 4.69
C PHE A 497 -17.04 27.62 3.22
N THR A 498 -16.40 28.75 2.96
CA THR A 498 -16.28 29.34 1.63
C THR A 498 -15.44 28.48 0.70
N VAL A 499 -14.28 27.99 1.15
CA VAL A 499 -13.41 27.10 0.34
C VAL A 499 -14.08 25.74 0.10
N SER A 500 -14.78 25.20 1.11
CA SER A 500 -15.49 23.93 0.96
C SER A 500 -16.74 24.01 0.06
N SER A 501 -17.33 25.20 -0.08
CA SER A 501 -18.45 25.46 -1.00
C SER A 501 -18.09 25.31 -2.49
N ALA A 502 -16.81 25.44 -2.87
CA ALA A 502 -16.35 25.19 -4.24
C ALA A 502 -16.24 23.69 -4.60
N GLY A 503 -16.39 22.78 -3.63
CA GLY A 503 -16.17 21.33 -3.80
C GLY A 503 -17.23 20.42 -3.16
N GLY A 504 -18.39 20.97 -2.79
CA GLY A 504 -19.55 20.21 -2.29
C GLY A 504 -19.36 19.52 -0.94
N ARG A 505 -18.34 19.86 -0.13
CA ARG A 505 -18.13 19.36 1.26
C ARG A 505 -18.52 20.46 2.22
N ARG A 506 -18.97 20.07 3.41
CA ARG A 506 -18.82 20.90 4.59
C ARG A 506 -17.40 20.69 5.12
N GLY A 507 -16.55 21.70 5.06
CA GLY A 507 -15.20 21.59 5.60
C GLY A 507 -15.22 21.09 7.05
N ALA A 508 -14.27 20.23 7.40
CA ALA A 508 -14.20 19.61 8.72
C ALA A 508 -12.86 19.95 9.36
N GLN A 509 -12.94 20.63 10.49
CA GLN A 509 -11.82 21.11 11.26
C GLN A 509 -11.96 20.64 12.71
N MET A 510 -10.87 20.58 13.44
CA MET A 510 -10.85 20.43 14.90
C MET A 510 -10.24 21.69 15.50
N ALA A 511 -10.83 22.18 16.58
CA ALA A 511 -10.25 23.22 17.41
C ALA A 511 -10.04 22.63 18.81
N THR A 512 -8.80 22.67 19.28
CA THR A 512 -8.47 22.40 20.67
C THR A 512 -8.26 23.71 21.42
N PHE A 513 -8.59 23.69 22.71
CA PHE A 513 -8.49 24.86 23.59
C PHE A 513 -8.11 24.43 25.01
N ASP A 514 -7.20 25.14 25.64
CA ASP A 514 -6.67 24.86 26.96
C ASP A 514 -7.72 25.22 28.01
N VAL A 515 -7.90 24.32 28.98
CA VAL A 515 -8.85 24.51 30.08
C VAL A 515 -8.48 25.68 31.00
N GLY A 516 -7.21 26.10 31.00
CA GLY A 516 -6.68 27.23 31.77
C GLY A 516 -6.78 28.59 31.07
N HIS A 517 -7.15 28.65 29.79
CA HIS A 517 -7.17 29.90 29.04
C HIS A 517 -8.33 30.83 29.50
N PRO A 518 -8.14 32.17 29.62
CA PRO A 518 -9.19 33.08 30.11
C PRO A 518 -10.51 33.03 29.31
N ASP A 519 -10.42 32.84 27.99
CA ASP A 519 -11.60 32.71 27.11
C ASP A 519 -12.19 31.28 27.04
N VAL A 520 -11.76 30.32 27.89
CA VAL A 520 -12.22 28.92 27.85
C VAL A 520 -13.73 28.79 28.02
N MET A 521 -14.33 29.64 28.86
CA MET A 521 -15.78 29.61 29.10
C MET A 521 -16.57 30.03 27.86
N ASP A 522 -16.04 30.97 27.09
CA ASP A 522 -16.61 31.38 25.81
C ASP A 522 -16.45 30.25 24.78
N PHE A 523 -15.30 29.58 24.73
CA PHE A 523 -15.07 28.41 23.87
C PHE A 523 -16.07 27.27 24.17
N ILE A 524 -16.27 26.92 25.45
CA ILE A 524 -17.25 25.90 25.89
C ILE A 524 -18.67 26.26 25.44
N ARG A 525 -19.01 27.54 25.48
CA ARG A 525 -20.34 28.05 25.12
C ARG A 525 -20.51 28.33 23.63
N ALA A 526 -19.44 28.33 22.83
CA ALA A 526 -19.43 28.89 21.49
C ALA A 526 -20.49 28.27 20.55
N LYS A 527 -20.80 26.99 20.71
CA LYS A 527 -21.82 26.27 19.91
C LYS A 527 -23.25 26.33 20.46
N ARG A 528 -23.49 27.07 21.55
CA ARG A 528 -24.87 27.38 21.99
C ARG A 528 -25.53 28.36 21.03
N GLU A 529 -24.75 29.17 20.34
CA GLU A 529 -25.20 30.00 19.23
C GLU A 529 -25.36 29.11 17.99
N ASP A 530 -26.60 28.96 17.50
CA ASP A 530 -26.84 28.20 16.28
C ASP A 530 -26.13 28.84 15.09
N GLY A 531 -25.49 28.03 14.26
CA GLY A 531 -24.77 28.52 13.08
C GLY A 531 -23.29 28.77 13.28
N ARG A 532 -22.83 28.95 14.52
CA ARG A 532 -21.44 29.34 14.82
C ARG A 532 -20.50 28.13 14.92
N LEU A 533 -19.27 28.29 14.42
CA LEU A 533 -18.21 27.27 14.42
C LEU A 533 -18.68 25.90 13.88
N ARG A 534 -19.49 25.95 12.82
CA ARG A 534 -20.14 24.77 12.21
C ARG A 534 -19.12 23.85 11.52
N GLN A 535 -18.00 24.35 11.04
CA GLN A 535 -16.96 23.56 10.41
C GLN A 535 -16.02 22.89 11.42
N PHE A 536 -16.09 23.27 12.69
CA PHE A 536 -15.22 22.75 13.74
C PHE A 536 -15.87 21.64 14.58
N ASN A 537 -15.09 20.63 14.97
CA ASN A 537 -15.24 19.94 16.26
C ASN A 537 -14.46 20.71 17.32
N LEU A 538 -14.98 20.80 18.54
CA LEU A 538 -14.35 21.54 19.64
C LEU A 538 -13.94 20.56 20.74
N SER A 539 -12.73 20.69 21.28
CA SER A 539 -12.21 19.83 22.36
C SER A 539 -11.38 20.63 23.35
N LEU A 540 -11.49 20.32 24.64
CA LEU A 540 -10.64 20.92 25.67
C LEU A 540 -9.38 20.09 25.89
N LEU A 541 -8.25 20.76 26.02
CA LEU A 541 -7.01 20.19 26.53
C LEU A 541 -7.07 20.27 28.05
N VAL A 542 -7.23 19.12 28.69
CA VAL A 542 -7.42 19.02 30.13
C VAL A 542 -6.11 18.58 30.77
N THR A 543 -5.62 19.34 31.75
CA THR A 543 -4.38 19.04 32.46
C THR A 543 -4.63 18.18 33.70
N GLN A 544 -3.56 17.61 34.25
CA GLN A 544 -3.63 16.80 35.47
C GLN A 544 -4.07 17.66 36.66
N GLU A 545 -3.54 18.87 36.79
CA GLU A 545 -3.85 19.82 37.87
C GLU A 545 -5.32 20.22 37.85
N PHE A 546 -5.92 20.36 36.66
CA PHE A 546 -7.35 20.61 36.54
C PHE A 546 -8.18 19.45 37.10
N ILE A 547 -7.82 18.20 36.76
CA ILE A 547 -8.51 17.02 37.30
C ILE A 547 -8.35 16.92 38.82
N GLU A 548 -7.20 17.30 39.35
CA GLU A 548 -6.96 17.36 40.80
C GLU A 548 -7.81 18.43 41.48
N ALA A 549 -7.88 19.64 40.91
CA ALA A 549 -8.75 20.71 41.40
C ALA A 549 -10.23 20.27 41.41
N VAL A 550 -10.70 19.62 40.34
CA VAL A 550 -12.07 19.07 40.27
C VAL A 550 -12.31 18.01 41.35
N LYS A 551 -11.37 17.10 41.59
CA LYS A 551 -11.49 16.07 42.64
C LYS A 551 -11.51 16.66 44.05
N ALA A 552 -10.79 17.76 44.25
CA ALA A 552 -10.69 18.46 45.52
C ALA A 552 -11.79 19.50 45.76
N ASP A 553 -12.72 19.69 44.80
CA ASP A 553 -13.71 20.78 44.81
C ASP A 553 -13.04 22.15 45.01
N ALA A 554 -11.90 22.35 44.33
CA ALA A 554 -11.08 23.55 44.43
C ALA A 554 -11.26 24.49 43.24
N ASP A 555 -11.01 25.78 43.46
CA ASP A 555 -11.08 26.80 42.41
C ASP A 555 -9.98 26.60 41.35
N TRP A 556 -10.37 26.71 40.08
CA TRP A 556 -9.45 26.67 38.94
C TRP A 556 -9.23 28.08 38.39
N ARG A 557 -8.04 28.65 38.64
CA ARG A 557 -7.68 29.97 38.11
C ARG A 557 -7.47 29.92 36.59
N LEU A 558 -7.81 30.99 35.89
CA LEU A 558 -7.52 31.11 34.45
C LEU A 558 -6.31 32.01 34.28
N ALA A 559 -5.42 31.69 33.35
CA ALA A 559 -4.16 32.40 33.16
C ALA A 559 -3.74 32.38 31.68
N PHE A 560 -3.05 33.44 31.27
CA PHE A 560 -2.40 33.54 29.97
C PHE A 560 -0.97 34.02 30.18
N PRO A 561 0.04 33.48 29.45
CA PRO A 561 1.42 33.86 29.66
C PRO A 561 1.64 35.35 29.34
N VAL A 562 2.42 36.02 30.18
CA VAL A 562 2.79 37.43 30.04
C VAL A 562 4.25 37.54 29.60
N SER A 563 4.55 38.53 28.77
CA SER A 563 5.92 38.83 28.33
C SER A 563 6.60 39.85 29.26
N GLU A 564 7.93 39.88 29.25
CA GLU A 564 8.72 40.87 30.01
C GLU A 564 8.31 42.32 29.67
N GLN A 565 8.05 42.59 28.39
CA GLN A 565 7.62 43.93 27.94
C GLN A 565 6.27 44.34 28.53
N GLU A 566 5.36 43.39 28.73
CA GLU A 566 4.03 43.67 29.29
C GLU A 566 4.09 43.91 30.78
N ILE A 567 4.98 43.20 31.47
CA ILE A 567 5.25 43.46 32.88
C ILE A 567 5.69 44.91 33.08
N GLU A 568 6.56 45.42 32.19
CA GLU A 568 7.02 46.82 32.23
C GLU A 568 5.90 47.81 31.85
N ILE A 569 5.16 47.55 30.77
CA ILE A 569 4.14 48.48 30.24
C ILE A 569 2.91 48.56 31.17
N ASP A 570 2.43 47.41 31.63
CA ASP A 570 1.22 47.32 32.45
C ASP A 570 1.54 47.39 33.96
N ASN A 571 2.83 47.54 34.31
CA ASN A 571 3.32 47.64 35.69
C ASN A 571 2.84 46.47 36.58
N ILE A 572 3.00 45.25 36.07
CA ILE A 572 2.56 44.01 36.73
C ILE A 572 3.57 43.63 37.83
N ASP A 573 3.10 43.41 39.05
CA ASP A 573 3.95 42.84 40.11
C ASP A 573 3.95 41.31 40.01
N VAL A 574 5.06 40.75 39.53
CA VAL A 574 5.24 39.30 39.36
C VAL A 574 5.19 38.51 40.68
N ASN A 575 5.31 39.19 41.82
CA ASN A 575 5.20 38.57 43.15
C ASN A 575 3.80 38.67 43.74
N ASP A 576 2.88 39.40 43.10
CA ASP A 576 1.49 39.52 43.55
C ASP A 576 0.67 38.31 43.06
N PRO A 577 0.25 37.39 43.95
CA PRO A 577 -0.51 36.20 43.59
C PRO A 577 -1.93 36.50 43.11
N GLU A 578 -2.42 37.74 43.26
CA GLU A 578 -3.69 38.18 42.65
C GLU A 578 -3.51 38.61 41.18
N GLN A 579 -2.29 38.98 40.77
CA GLN A 579 -1.97 39.36 39.40
C GLN A 579 -1.34 38.23 38.59
N VAL A 580 -0.54 37.38 39.24
CA VAL A 580 0.24 36.33 38.57
C VAL A 580 -0.06 34.96 39.16
N VAL A 581 -0.30 33.98 38.26
CA VAL A 581 -0.45 32.58 38.60
C VAL A 581 0.67 31.80 37.94
N TRP A 582 1.58 31.26 38.76
CA TRP A 582 2.67 30.41 38.28
C TRP A 582 2.15 29.05 37.84
N ARG A 583 2.45 28.68 36.59
CA ARG A 583 2.06 27.41 35.96
C ARG A 583 3.16 26.89 35.06
N GLU A 584 3.19 25.59 34.86
CA GLU A 584 4.05 24.99 33.86
C GLU A 584 3.48 25.27 32.46
N TRP A 585 4.35 25.74 31.56
CA TRP A 585 3.99 26.05 30.18
C TRP A 585 4.95 25.40 29.17
N PRO A 586 4.48 24.94 27.99
CA PRO A 586 5.32 24.28 26.99
C PRO A 586 6.44 25.15 26.43
N THR A 587 6.34 26.47 26.54
CA THR A 587 7.36 27.41 26.05
C THR A 587 7.66 28.48 27.08
N HIS A 588 8.95 28.71 27.30
CA HIS A 588 9.48 29.73 28.21
C HIS A 588 10.19 30.87 27.46
N ARG A 589 10.24 30.81 26.13
CA ARG A 589 11.00 31.78 25.33
C ARG A 589 10.18 33.05 25.13
N GLY A 590 10.59 34.14 25.78
CA GLY A 590 9.97 35.47 25.66
C GLY A 590 8.75 35.70 26.54
N TYR A 591 8.47 34.77 27.46
CA TYR A 591 7.41 34.86 28.46
C TYR A 591 8.00 34.63 29.84
N VAL A 592 7.38 35.24 30.85
CA VAL A 592 7.69 35.07 32.27
C VAL A 592 6.81 33.99 32.88
#